data_AF-A0A142BB29-F1
#
_entry.id   AF-A0A142BB29-F1
#
_cell.length_a   1.000
_cell.length_b   1.000
_cell.length_c   1.000
_cell.angle_alpha   90.00
_cell.angle_beta   90.00
_cell.angle_gamma   90.00
#
_symmetry.space_group_name_H-M   'P 1'
#
loop_
_entity.id
_entity.type
_entity.pdbx_description
1 polymer ?
#
loop_
_entity_poly.entity_id
_entity_poly.type
_entity_poly.pdbx_seq_one_letter_code
_entity_poly.pdbx_strand_id
1 'polypeptide(L)' 'MIDIHNHIIPGIDDGALDMAMALQMLAMAQKQGVTHLVCTPHMHVGRFGTGQ' A
#
# COMPACT_ATOMS: atom_id res chain seq x y z
N MET A 1 -0.16 -12.17 -11.51
CA MET A 1 -0.46 -10.79 -11.94
C MET A 1 0.47 -9.84 -11.20
N ILE A 2 0.91 -8.76 -11.83
CA ILE A 2 1.73 -7.72 -11.18
C ILE A 2 0.82 -6.51 -10.95
N ASP A 3 0.73 -6.05 -9.71
CA ASP A 3 0.05 -4.81 -9.36
C ASP A 3 1.07 -3.67 -9.31
N ILE A 4 0.84 -2.63 -10.08
CA ILE A 4 1.76 -1.49 -10.22
C ILE A 4 1.30 -0.25 -9.47
N HIS A 5 0.14 -0.29 -8.80
CA HIS A 5 -0.37 0.86 -8.05
C HIS A 5 -1.20 0.44 -6.84
N ASN A 6 -0.63 0.62 -5.65
CA ASN A 6 -1.28 0.32 -4.37
C ASN A 6 -0.67 1.15 -3.23
N HIS A 7 -1.42 1.20 -2.13
CA HIS A 7 -1.11 1.94 -0.92
C HIS A 7 -0.99 0.98 0.28
N ILE A 8 -0.16 -0.06 0.14
CA ILE A 8 -0.12 -1.16 1.12
C ILE A 8 0.86 -0.95 2.28
N ILE A 9 1.74 0.06 2.18
CA ILE A 9 2.69 0.37 3.25
C ILE A 9 1.91 1.01 4.41
N PRO A 10 2.01 0.46 5.63
CA PRO A 10 1.18 0.89 6.74
C PRO A 10 1.60 2.27 7.29
N GLY A 11 0.62 3.15 7.50
CA GLY A 11 0.75 4.39 8.26
C GLY A 11 1.46 5.55 7.55
N ILE A 12 1.66 5.48 6.23
CA ILE A 12 2.41 6.52 5.49
C ILE A 12 1.52 7.47 4.68
N ASP A 13 0.36 7.00 4.23
CA ASP A 13 -0.64 7.79 3.50
C ASP A 13 -2.07 7.32 3.85
N ASP A 14 -3.03 7.52 2.94
CA ASP A 14 -4.43 7.15 3.12
C ASP A 14 -4.78 5.70 2.74
N GLY A 15 -3.76 4.86 2.53
CA GLY A 15 -3.91 3.42 2.35
C GLY A 15 -4.06 2.63 3.65
N ALA A 16 -3.18 1.65 3.85
CA ALA A 16 -3.20 0.83 5.06
C ALA A 16 -2.89 1.66 6.32
N LEU A 17 -3.80 1.64 7.29
CA LEU A 17 -3.61 2.39 8.56
C LEU A 17 -2.54 1.76 9.45
N ASP A 18 -2.48 0.43 9.49
CA ASP A 18 -1.58 -0.35 10.33
C ASP A 18 -1.17 -1.67 9.65
N MET A 19 -0.28 -2.41 10.33
CA MET A 19 0.22 -3.68 9.82
C MET A 19 -0.87 -4.74 9.66
N ALA A 20 -1.90 -4.74 10.51
CA ALA A 20 -2.98 -5.71 10.43
C ALA A 20 -3.81 -5.49 9.16
N MET A 21 -4.16 -4.24 8.86
CA MET A 21 -4.85 -3.86 7.63
C MET A 21 -3.99 -4.15 6.39
N ALA A 22 -2.68 -3.84 6.41
CA ALA A 22 -1.77 -4.16 5.31
C ALA A 22 -1.75 -5.66 4.99
N LEU A 23 -1.67 -6.52 6.02
CA LEU A 23 -1.71 -7.98 5.85
C LEU A 23 -3.04 -8.47 5.28
N GLN A 24 -4.18 -7.88 5.70
CA GLN A 24 -5.49 -8.20 5.13
C GLN A 24 -5.56 -7.82 3.64
N MET A 25 -5.05 -6.64 3.26
CA MET A 25 -4.98 -6.20 1.87
C MET A 25 -4.09 -7.13 1.03
N LEU A 26 -2.93 -7.54 1.55
CA LEU A 26 -2.04 -8.49 0.88
C LEU A 26 -2.70 -9.86 0.68
N ALA A 27 -3.41 -10.35 1.69
CA ALA A 27 -4.14 -11.62 1.59
C ALA A 27 -5.26 -11.56 0.54
N MET A 28 -5.93 -10.42 0.40
CA MET A 28 -6.92 -10.19 -0.67
C MET A 28 -6.27 -10.14 -2.05
N ALA A 29 -5.17 -9.39 -2.20
CA ALA A 29 -4.43 -9.30 -3.45
C ALA A 29 -3.90 -10.67 -3.91
N GLN A 30 -3.35 -11.46 -2.98
CA GLN A 30 -2.89 -12.83 -3.24
C GLN A 30 -4.04 -13.72 -3.73
N LYS A 31 -5.23 -13.66 -3.09
CA LYS A 31 -6.42 -14.41 -3.52
C LYS A 31 -6.88 -14.03 -4.92
N GLN A 32 -6.61 -12.80 -5.37
CA GLN A 32 -6.89 -12.32 -6.72
C GLN A 32 -5.78 -12.68 -7.73
N GLY A 33 -4.75 -13.41 -7.32
CA GLY A 33 -3.65 -13.85 -8.19
C GLY A 33 -2.55 -12.80 -8.40
N VAL A 34 -2.51 -11.75 -7.57
CA VAL A 34 -1.35 -10.83 -7.50
C VAL A 34 -0.18 -11.58 -6.88
N THR A 35 0.97 -11.56 -7.53
CA THR A 35 2.20 -12.22 -7.06
C THR A 35 3.35 -11.24 -6.81
N HIS A 36 3.28 -10.05 -7.41
CA HIS A 36 4.27 -8.99 -7.25
C HIS A 36 3.55 -7.66 -7.16
N LEU A 37 4.05 -6.75 -6.31
CA LEU A 37 3.53 -5.41 -6.14
C LEU A 37 4.66 -4.37 -6.25
N VAL A 38 4.36 -3.23 -6.86
CA VAL A 38 5.14 -2.00 -6.72
C VAL A 38 4.40 -1.10 -5.73
N CYS A 39 5.03 -0.73 -4.62
CA CYS A 39 4.42 0.18 -3.66
C CYS A 39 4.49 1.62 -4.19
N THR A 40 3.35 2.30 -4.32
CA THR A 40 3.26 3.65 -4.91
C THR A 40 2.47 4.60 -4.00
N PRO A 41 2.93 4.85 -2.77
CA PRO A 41 2.22 5.74 -1.86
C PRO A 41 2.18 7.16 -2.40
N HIS A 42 1.24 7.96 -1.91
CA HIS A 42 1.17 9.37 -2.26
C HIS A 42 2.42 10.12 -1.83
N MET A 43 2.88 11.07 -2.65
CA MET A 43 4.02 11.95 -2.38
C MET A 43 3.56 13.40 -2.43
N HIS A 44 2.81 13.83 -1.42
CA HIS A 44 2.28 15.20 -1.33
C HIS A 44 2.82 15.89 -0.07
N VAL A 45 3.81 16.75 -0.26
CA VAL A 45 4.45 17.52 0.82
C VAL A 45 3.41 18.31 1.63
N GLY A 46 3.46 18.20 2.95
CA GLY A 46 2.54 18.88 3.87
C GLY A 46 1.17 18.24 4.02
N ARG A 47 0.85 17.18 3.26
CA ARG A 47 -0.39 16.39 3.40
C ARG A 47 -0.13 14.99 3.96
N PHE A 48 0.90 14.32 3.46
CA PHE A 48 1.30 12.98 3.92
C PHE A 48 2.73 13.01 4.46
N GLY A 49 3.08 12.02 5.29
CA GLY A 49 4.40 11.91 5.94
C GLY A 49 5.53 11.45 5.01
N THR A 50 5.23 11.29 3.72
CA THR A 50 6.13 10.75 2.70
C THR A 50 7.03 11.84 2.12
N GLY A 51 8.35 11.58 2.07
CA GLY A 51 9.33 12.48 1.45
C GLY A 51 9.70 13.72 2.27
N GLN A 52 9.61 13.64 3.60
CA GLN A 52 10.14 14.67 4.52
C GLN A 52 11.67 14.63 4.59
#